data_AF-A0A9D8Z677-F1
#
_entry.id   AF-A0A9D8Z677-F1
#
_cell.length_a   1.000
_cell.length_b   1.000
_cell.length_c   1.000
_cell.angle_alpha   90.00
_cell.angle_beta   90.00
_cell.angle_gamma   90.00
#
_symmetry.space_group_name_H-M   'P 1'
#
loop_
_entity.id
_entity.type
_entity.pdbx_description
1 polymer ?
#
loop_
_entity_poly.entity_id
_entity_poly.type
_entity_poly.pdbx_seq_one_letter_code
_entity_poly.pdbx_strand_id
1 'polypeptide(L)'
;MKTTLTLLAAGALIAGCQSVSNRTLGTTAGGAIIGAGVGMMAGGDDKRNAAIGAVVGGLAGAAVGVYMDKQEEKLRQQTAGTGIGVERVGDQIALSMPSGLTFDVNSSSIKGDFYGPLNDVSATLQEYPKTAVDVVGHASSDGDDAYNQQLSERRATSVQTYLSNNGVQSVRLNAIGMGENQPIADNSTQAGRAANRRVEILLTPIVEDGA
;
A
#
# COMPACT_ATOMS: atom_id res chain seq x y z
N MET A 1 44.24 -20.41 57.90
CA MET A 1 42.79 -20.68 57.98
C MET A 1 42.10 -19.54 57.26
N LYS A 2 41.35 -19.68 56.14
CA LYS A 2 40.81 -20.82 55.36
C LYS A 2 40.95 -20.40 53.86
N THR A 3 41.40 -21.15 52.82
CA THR A 3 40.87 -22.38 52.15
C THR A 3 39.35 -22.34 51.89
N THR A 4 38.74 -22.60 50.72
CA THR A 4 39.13 -23.00 49.33
C THR A 4 38.98 -21.81 48.34
N LEU A 5 39.17 -21.84 47.00
CA LEU A 5 39.42 -22.83 45.92
C LEU A 5 38.18 -23.46 45.20
N THR A 6 38.34 -23.76 43.88
CA THR A 6 37.40 -24.39 42.88
C THR A 6 36.16 -23.58 42.44
N LEU A 7 35.65 -23.65 41.19
CA LEU A 7 36.02 -24.43 39.98
C LEU A 7 35.72 -23.65 38.67
N LEU A 8 36.25 -24.10 37.52
CA LEU A 8 35.92 -23.64 36.15
C LEU A 8 34.45 -23.88 35.77
N ALA A 9 33.91 -22.98 34.93
CA ALA A 9 32.96 -23.32 33.86
C ALA A 9 33.10 -22.32 32.70
N ALA A 10 33.74 -22.74 31.60
CA ALA A 10 33.74 -21.96 30.36
C ALA A 10 32.48 -22.29 29.56
N GLY A 11 31.57 -21.32 29.44
CA GLY A 11 30.34 -21.43 28.64
C GLY A 11 30.33 -20.38 27.55
N ALA A 12 30.79 -20.74 26.35
CA ALA A 12 30.66 -19.88 25.17
C ALA A 12 29.20 -19.88 24.70
N LEU A 13 28.41 -18.90 25.14
CA LEU A 13 27.12 -18.62 24.53
C LEU A 13 27.35 -17.76 23.28
N ILE A 14 27.12 -18.40 22.14
CA ILE A 14 27.18 -17.81 20.81
C ILE A 14 26.26 -16.58 20.80
N ALA A 15 26.79 -15.44 20.36
CA ALA A 15 26.01 -14.26 20.04
C ALA A 15 25.17 -14.53 18.78
N GLY A 16 24.10 -15.29 18.94
CA GLY A 16 23.05 -15.35 17.94
C GLY A 16 22.44 -13.96 17.82
N CYS A 17 22.53 -13.35 16.63
CA CYS A 17 21.70 -12.20 16.31
C CYS A 17 20.25 -12.64 16.44
N GLN A 18 19.60 -12.28 17.56
CA GLN A 18 18.17 -12.35 17.64
C GLN A 18 17.62 -11.33 16.65
N SER A 19 16.79 -11.79 15.71
CA SER A 19 16.01 -10.91 14.83
C SER A 19 14.94 -10.18 15.66
N VAL A 20 15.38 -9.17 16.41
CA VAL A 20 14.55 -8.09 16.92
C VAL A 20 14.55 -7.03 15.81
N SER A 21 13.42 -6.49 15.35
CA SER A 21 12.24 -6.19 16.16
C SER A 21 10.94 -6.21 15.36
N ASN A 22 9.86 -6.58 16.05
CA ASN A 22 8.51 -6.04 15.90
C ASN A 22 8.00 -5.68 14.49
N ARG A 23 7.04 -6.48 14.02
CA ARG A 23 5.87 -5.96 13.27
C ARG A 23 5.00 -5.09 14.21
N THR A 24 5.54 -3.95 14.66
CA THR A 24 4.72 -2.92 15.32
C THR A 24 3.96 -2.19 14.24
N LEU A 25 2.63 -2.37 14.23
CA LEU A 25 1.71 -1.46 13.55
C LEU A 25 2.10 -0.02 13.90
N GLY A 26 2.44 0.78 12.89
CA GLY A 26 2.78 2.19 13.05
C GLY A 26 1.57 3.03 13.39
N THR A 27 1.07 2.95 14.62
CA THR A 27 -0.06 3.74 15.14
C THR A 27 0.39 4.80 16.15
N THR A 28 1.54 5.43 15.94
CA THR A 28 1.90 6.65 16.70
C THR A 28 2.89 7.54 15.95
N ALA A 29 2.62 8.85 15.98
CA ALA A 29 3.41 9.98 15.46
C ALA A 29 3.26 10.38 13.96
N GLY A 30 2.11 11.02 13.65
CA GLY A 30 2.06 12.10 12.65
C GLY A 30 1.67 11.72 11.22
N GLY A 31 0.36 11.63 10.94
CA GLY A 31 -0.17 11.56 9.58
C GLY A 31 -0.28 10.14 9.02
N ALA A 32 -1.27 9.39 9.52
CA ALA A 32 -1.73 8.14 8.91
C ALA A 32 -3.21 8.30 8.56
N ILE A 33 -3.51 8.63 7.31
CA ILE A 33 -4.87 8.63 6.76
C ILE A 33 -5.26 7.24 6.26
N ILE A 34 -4.27 6.40 5.92
CA ILE A 34 -4.49 4.99 5.60
C ILE A 34 -4.78 4.19 6.89
N GLY A 35 -6.05 3.87 7.07
CA GLY A 35 -6.58 3.22 8.28
C GLY A 35 -6.00 1.82 8.56
N ALA A 36 -6.08 1.40 9.82
CA ALA A 36 -5.37 0.25 10.38
C ALA A 36 -5.64 -1.13 9.72
N GLY A 37 -6.68 -1.29 8.90
CA GLY A 37 -6.94 -2.52 8.15
C GLY A 37 -6.33 -2.55 6.75
N VAL A 38 -6.00 -1.41 6.14
CA VAL A 38 -5.56 -1.34 4.73
C VAL A 38 -4.17 -1.95 4.55
N GLY A 39 -3.22 -1.60 5.42
CA GLY A 39 -1.86 -2.16 5.39
C GLY A 39 -1.77 -3.66 5.73
N MET A 40 -2.86 -4.27 6.22
CA MET A 40 -2.95 -5.73 6.43
C MET A 40 -3.43 -6.50 5.18
N MET A 41 -4.08 -5.81 4.24
CA MET A 41 -4.56 -6.41 2.98
C MET A 41 -3.56 -6.21 1.83
N ALA A 42 -2.76 -5.14 1.91
CA ALA A 42 -1.70 -4.86 0.97
C ALA A 42 -0.61 -5.95 0.98
N GLY A 43 -0.15 -6.32 -0.21
CA GLY A 43 0.89 -7.33 -0.40
C GLY A 43 0.33 -8.68 -0.85
N GLY A 44 -0.89 -9.06 -0.48
CA GLY A 44 -1.55 -10.30 -0.93
C GLY A 44 -0.72 -11.59 -0.74
N ASP A 45 -1.10 -12.65 -1.47
CA ASP A 45 -0.52 -14.00 -1.27
C ASP A 45 0.91 -14.17 -1.81
N ASP A 46 1.71 -14.97 -1.09
CA ASP A 46 3.09 -15.35 -1.44
C ASP A 46 3.25 -15.84 -2.89
N LYS A 47 2.27 -16.59 -3.41
CA LYS A 47 2.29 -17.10 -4.79
C LYS A 47 2.26 -15.98 -5.84
N ARG A 48 1.48 -14.92 -5.59
CA ARG A 48 1.44 -13.73 -6.46
C ARG A 48 2.75 -12.96 -6.35
N ASN A 49 3.28 -12.79 -5.14
CA ASN A 49 4.54 -12.08 -4.93
C ASN A 49 5.74 -12.82 -5.54
N ALA A 50 5.78 -14.15 -5.44
CA ALA A 50 6.76 -14.99 -6.13
C ALA A 50 6.63 -14.91 -7.66
N ALA A 51 5.40 -14.89 -8.19
CA ALA A 51 5.17 -14.71 -9.63
C ALA A 51 5.62 -13.32 -10.12
N ILE A 52 5.38 -12.25 -9.34
CA ILE A 52 5.92 -10.92 -9.62
C ILE A 52 7.45 -10.96 -9.57
N GLY A 53 8.04 -11.49 -8.49
CA GLY A 53 9.49 -11.60 -8.31
C GLY A 53 10.19 -12.36 -9.45
N ALA A 54 9.54 -13.41 -10.00
CA ALA A 54 10.05 -14.13 -11.17
C ALA A 54 10.07 -13.29 -12.47
N VAL A 55 9.25 -12.23 -12.57
CA VAL A 55 9.15 -11.36 -13.76
C VAL A 55 9.99 -10.09 -13.62
N VAL A 56 10.04 -9.47 -12.43
CA VAL A 56 10.70 -8.16 -12.22
C VAL A 56 11.93 -8.21 -11.29
N GLY A 57 12.18 -9.35 -10.64
CA GLY A 57 13.16 -9.50 -9.56
C GLY A 57 12.70 -8.87 -8.25
N GLY A 58 13.16 -9.39 -7.12
CA GLY A 58 12.93 -8.79 -5.81
C GLY A 58 13.95 -7.72 -5.44
N LEU A 59 13.78 -7.17 -4.25
CA LEU A 59 14.70 -6.26 -3.58
C LEU A 59 15.37 -7.02 -2.44
N ALA A 60 16.69 -6.93 -2.34
CA ALA A 60 17.44 -7.42 -1.18
C ALA A 60 17.35 -6.40 -0.04
N GLY A 61 17.21 -6.85 1.21
CA GLY A 61 16.80 -6.06 2.39
C GLY A 61 17.21 -4.57 2.42
N ALA A 62 18.50 -4.25 2.45
CA ALA A 62 18.97 -2.85 2.54
C ALA A 62 18.61 -1.97 1.32
N ALA A 63 18.34 -2.57 0.15
CA ALA A 63 17.90 -1.86 -1.03
C ALA A 63 16.39 -1.52 -1.01
N VAL A 64 15.59 -2.20 -0.17
CA VAL A 64 14.14 -1.96 -0.06
C VAL A 64 13.85 -0.51 0.32
N GLY A 65 14.46 -0.01 1.41
CA GLY A 65 14.28 1.37 1.86
C GLY A 65 14.63 2.39 0.78
N VAL A 66 15.87 2.33 0.27
CA VAL A 66 16.36 3.26 -0.77
C VAL A 66 15.50 3.24 -2.05
N TYR A 67 14.94 2.09 -2.40
CA TYR A 67 14.06 1.95 -3.55
C TYR A 67 12.70 2.60 -3.30
N MET A 68 12.06 2.28 -2.18
CA MET A 68 10.76 2.83 -1.80
C MET A 68 10.84 4.33 -1.55
N ASP A 69 11.92 4.84 -0.94
CA ASP A 69 12.13 6.28 -0.72
C ASP A 69 12.15 7.06 -2.04
N LYS A 70 12.85 6.55 -3.07
CA LYS A 70 12.89 7.16 -4.40
C LYS A 70 11.56 7.06 -5.14
N GLN A 71 10.87 5.92 -5.03
CA GLN A 71 9.55 5.74 -5.60
C GLN A 71 8.55 6.72 -4.98
N GLU A 72 8.58 6.86 -3.64
CA GLU A 72 7.75 7.80 -2.90
C GLU A 72 8.04 9.26 -3.30
N GLU A 73 9.31 9.65 -3.34
CA GLU A 73 9.72 10.99 -3.76
C GLU A 73 9.20 11.29 -5.18
N LYS A 74 9.38 10.36 -6.12
CA LYS A 74 8.91 10.52 -7.50
C LYS A 74 7.40 10.66 -7.59
N LEU A 75 6.65 9.84 -6.85
CA LEU A 75 5.19 9.94 -6.76
C LEU A 75 4.75 11.28 -6.17
N ARG A 76 5.38 11.74 -5.07
CA ARG A 76 5.11 13.05 -4.46
C ARG A 76 5.36 14.19 -5.44
N GLN A 77 6.44 14.14 -6.21
CA GLN A 77 6.78 15.17 -7.20
C GLN A 77 5.77 15.21 -8.34
N GLN A 78 5.41 14.07 -8.95
CA GLN A 78 4.51 14.04 -10.10
C GLN A 78 3.05 14.28 -9.73
N THR A 79 2.60 13.81 -8.56
CA THR A 79 1.22 13.99 -8.10
C THR A 79 0.97 15.31 -7.35
N ALA A 80 2.00 16.15 -7.20
CA ALA A 80 1.87 17.46 -6.55
C ALA A 80 0.76 18.32 -7.19
N GLY A 81 -0.16 18.82 -6.37
CA GLY A 81 -1.28 19.66 -6.83
C GLY A 81 -2.43 18.92 -7.52
N THR A 82 -2.33 17.61 -7.75
CA THR A 82 -3.40 16.80 -8.38
C THR A 82 -4.56 16.43 -7.43
N GLY A 83 -4.35 16.61 -6.12
CA GLY A 83 -5.28 16.16 -5.08
C GLY A 83 -5.10 14.69 -4.65
N ILE A 84 -4.13 13.97 -5.23
CA ILE A 84 -3.70 12.66 -4.75
C ILE A 84 -2.83 12.86 -3.50
N GLY A 85 -3.22 12.23 -2.39
CA GLY A 85 -2.37 12.11 -1.21
C GLY A 85 -1.35 11.00 -1.40
N VAL A 86 -0.12 11.18 -0.90
CA VAL A 86 0.92 10.13 -0.86
C VAL A 86 1.43 10.03 0.57
N GLU A 87 1.41 8.82 1.14
CA GLU A 87 1.83 8.53 2.52
C GLU A 87 2.69 7.27 2.59
N ARG A 88 3.63 7.25 3.53
CA ARG A 88 4.53 6.12 3.80
C ARG A 88 4.00 5.35 5.01
N VAL A 89 3.72 4.07 4.84
CA VAL A 89 3.12 3.20 5.86
C VAL A 89 4.06 2.01 6.08
N GLY A 90 5.06 2.21 6.95
CA GLY A 90 6.17 1.26 7.10
C GLY A 90 6.97 1.15 5.80
N ASP A 91 7.12 -0.07 5.29
CA ASP A 91 7.81 -0.34 4.02
C ASP A 91 6.92 -0.12 2.77
N GLN A 92 5.63 0.20 2.95
CA GLN A 92 4.67 0.39 1.85
C GLN A 92 4.43 1.88 1.55
N ILE A 93 4.15 2.21 0.29
CA ILE A 93 3.63 3.53 -0.10
C ILE A 93 2.15 3.38 -0.38
N ALA A 94 1.33 4.31 0.12
CA ALA A 94 -0.08 4.37 -0.22
C ALA A 94 -0.42 5.73 -0.85
N LEU A 95 -1.13 5.67 -1.97
CA LEU A 95 -1.67 6.83 -2.67
C LEU A 95 -3.17 6.87 -2.42
N SER A 96 -3.70 8.01 -1.98
CA SER A 96 -5.14 8.18 -1.69
C SER A 96 -5.76 9.15 -2.68
N MET A 97 -6.79 8.70 -3.41
CA MET A 97 -7.46 9.45 -4.48
C MET A 97 -8.93 9.68 -4.09
N PRO A 98 -9.33 10.92 -3.73
CA PRO A 98 -10.71 11.22 -3.37
C PRO A 98 -11.66 10.95 -4.53
N SER A 99 -12.73 10.16 -4.30
CA SER A 99 -13.63 9.73 -5.38
C SER A 99 -14.30 10.90 -6.10
N GLY A 100 -14.49 12.05 -5.45
CA GLY A 100 -15.06 13.25 -6.09
C GLY A 100 -14.14 13.93 -7.10
N LEU A 101 -12.83 13.64 -7.07
CA LEU A 101 -11.87 14.08 -8.09
C LEU A 101 -11.70 13.03 -9.19
N THR A 102 -11.80 11.74 -8.84
CA THR A 102 -11.55 10.62 -9.77
C THR A 102 -12.78 10.17 -10.56
N PHE A 103 -13.99 10.24 -9.98
CA PHE A 103 -15.22 9.68 -10.54
C PHE A 103 -16.41 10.64 -10.41
N ASP A 104 -17.39 10.49 -11.29
CA ASP A 104 -18.71 11.11 -11.09
C ASP A 104 -19.55 10.34 -10.06
N VAL A 105 -20.60 10.98 -9.54
CA VAL A 105 -21.53 10.39 -8.58
C VAL A 105 -22.14 9.11 -9.16
N ASN A 106 -22.14 8.04 -8.38
CA ASN A 106 -22.63 6.70 -8.76
C ASN A 106 -21.97 6.08 -10.01
N SER A 107 -20.85 6.64 -10.47
CA SER A 107 -20.08 6.17 -11.62
C SER A 107 -18.79 5.48 -11.19
N SER A 108 -18.35 4.50 -11.99
CA SER A 108 -16.98 3.96 -11.98
C SER A 108 -16.13 4.44 -13.18
N SER A 109 -16.69 5.27 -14.06
CA SER A 109 -15.91 5.89 -15.14
C SER A 109 -14.98 6.96 -14.57
N ILE A 110 -13.69 6.84 -14.86
CA ILE A 110 -12.68 7.83 -14.48
C ILE A 110 -12.98 9.14 -15.21
N LYS A 111 -12.91 10.27 -14.51
CA LYS A 111 -13.10 11.61 -15.07
C LYS A 111 -11.93 11.96 -16.00
N GLY A 112 -12.23 12.62 -17.13
CA GLY A 112 -11.22 12.97 -18.13
C GLY A 112 -10.01 13.73 -17.58
N ASP A 113 -10.26 14.70 -16.69
CA ASP A 113 -9.22 15.52 -16.06
C ASP A 113 -8.29 14.71 -15.13
N PHE A 114 -8.74 13.55 -14.65
CA PHE A 114 -7.98 12.68 -13.75
C PHE A 114 -7.08 11.66 -14.50
N TYR A 115 -7.17 11.59 -15.83
CA TYR A 115 -6.27 10.76 -16.63
C TYR A 115 -4.81 11.25 -16.60
N GLY A 116 -4.56 12.56 -16.55
CA GLY A 116 -3.21 13.13 -16.39
C GLY A 116 -2.51 12.59 -15.13
N PRO A 117 -3.07 12.82 -13.92
CA PRO A 117 -2.54 12.27 -12.68
C PRO A 117 -2.34 10.75 -12.67
N LEU A 118 -3.24 9.98 -13.31
CA LEU A 118 -3.07 8.52 -13.41
C LEU A 118 -2.00 8.09 -14.42
N ASN A 119 -1.72 8.88 -15.47
CA ASN A 119 -0.59 8.64 -16.36
C ASN A 119 0.74 8.83 -15.63
N ASP A 120 0.84 9.88 -14.81
CA ASP A 120 2.01 10.12 -13.97
C ASP A 120 2.26 8.96 -12.98
N VAL A 121 1.22 8.52 -12.26
CA VAL A 121 1.29 7.32 -11.42
C VAL A 121 1.72 6.10 -12.24
N SER A 122 1.12 5.88 -13.42
CA SER A 122 1.46 4.76 -14.31
C SER A 122 2.92 4.79 -14.77
N ALA A 123 3.47 5.97 -15.05
CA ALA A 123 4.87 6.16 -15.44
C ALA A 123 5.82 5.79 -14.29
N THR A 124 5.56 6.28 -13.07
CA THR A 124 6.36 5.88 -11.90
C THR A 124 6.22 4.39 -11.58
N LEU A 125 5.04 3.79 -11.73
CA LEU A 125 4.88 2.35 -11.54
C LEU A 125 5.64 1.51 -12.59
N GLN A 126 5.90 2.04 -13.78
CA GLN A 126 6.76 1.39 -14.78
C GLN A 126 8.24 1.57 -14.47
N GLU A 127 8.67 2.77 -14.08
CA GLU A 127 10.04 3.08 -13.66
C GLU A 127 10.45 2.26 -12.41
N TYR A 128 9.49 2.00 -11.52
CA TYR A 128 9.67 1.22 -10.29
C TYR A 128 8.84 -0.08 -10.35
N PRO A 129 9.34 -1.14 -11.03
CA PRO A 129 8.59 -2.38 -11.25
C PRO A 129 8.52 -3.34 -10.06
N LYS A 130 9.36 -3.20 -9.04
CA LYS A 130 9.55 -4.18 -7.94
C LYS A 130 8.56 -4.04 -6.79
N THR A 131 7.31 -3.70 -7.11
CA THR A 131 6.21 -3.62 -6.13
C THR A 131 4.99 -4.40 -6.61
N ALA A 132 4.30 -5.07 -5.68
CA ALA A 132 2.90 -5.41 -5.84
C ALA A 132 2.06 -4.12 -5.76
N VAL A 133 0.97 -4.06 -6.52
CA VAL A 133 0.11 -2.87 -6.68
C VAL A 133 -1.34 -3.28 -6.43
N ASP A 134 -1.80 -3.11 -5.20
CA ASP A 134 -3.18 -3.39 -4.80
C ASP A 134 -4.01 -2.10 -4.89
N VAL A 135 -5.04 -2.10 -5.74
CA VAL A 135 -5.96 -0.97 -5.94
C VAL A 135 -7.21 -1.23 -5.12
N VAL A 136 -7.52 -0.37 -4.14
CA VAL A 136 -8.57 -0.60 -3.14
C VAL A 136 -9.63 0.49 -3.21
N GLY A 137 -10.87 0.11 -3.53
CA GLY A 137 -12.01 1.01 -3.57
C GLY A 137 -12.75 1.08 -2.23
N HIS A 138 -13.14 2.28 -1.82
CA HIS A 138 -13.92 2.54 -0.61
C HIS A 138 -15.16 3.40 -0.89
N ALA A 139 -16.20 3.18 -0.10
CA ALA A 139 -17.46 3.92 -0.08
C ALA A 139 -17.70 4.55 1.30
N SER A 140 -18.64 5.50 1.36
CA SER A 140 -19.22 6.02 2.59
C SER A 140 -20.52 5.29 2.92
N SER A 141 -20.99 5.36 4.17
CA SER A 141 -22.29 4.82 4.60
C SER A 141 -23.52 5.63 4.15
N ASP A 142 -23.50 6.09 2.90
CA ASP A 142 -24.64 6.65 2.19
C ASP A 142 -25.09 5.59 1.17
N GLY A 143 -26.22 4.91 1.39
CA GLY A 143 -26.80 3.97 0.42
C GLY A 143 -27.04 2.56 0.96
N ASP A 144 -26.92 1.57 0.07
CA ASP A 144 -27.06 0.14 0.35
C ASP A 144 -25.67 -0.52 0.33
N ASP A 145 -25.36 -1.32 1.36
CA ASP A 145 -24.06 -1.96 1.57
C ASP A 145 -23.59 -2.77 0.35
N ALA A 146 -24.49 -3.53 -0.28
CA ALA A 146 -24.17 -4.39 -1.42
C ALA A 146 -23.93 -3.56 -2.69
N TYR A 147 -24.71 -2.49 -2.90
CA TYR A 147 -24.44 -1.51 -3.95
C TYR A 147 -23.09 -0.81 -3.75
N ASN A 148 -22.78 -0.38 -2.52
CA ASN A 148 -21.54 0.30 -2.18
C ASN A 148 -20.33 -0.61 -2.30
N GLN A 149 -20.45 -1.89 -1.93
CA GLN A 149 -19.47 -2.94 -2.22
C GLN A 149 -19.21 -3.04 -3.74
N GLN A 150 -20.25 -3.26 -4.55
CA GLN A 150 -20.11 -3.39 -6.02
C GLN A 150 -19.61 -2.11 -6.70
N LEU A 151 -19.95 -0.92 -6.21
CA LEU A 151 -19.45 0.35 -6.74
C LEU A 151 -17.96 0.54 -6.41
N SER A 152 -17.55 0.20 -5.18
CA SER A 152 -16.15 0.27 -4.75
C SER A 152 -15.26 -0.66 -5.58
N GLU A 153 -15.71 -1.90 -5.82
CA GLU A 153 -15.00 -2.89 -6.64
C GLU A 153 -14.88 -2.44 -8.09
N ARG A 154 -15.98 -1.98 -8.73
CA ARG A 154 -15.93 -1.46 -10.10
C ARG A 154 -15.00 -0.26 -10.25
N ARG A 155 -14.90 0.62 -9.24
CA ARG A 155 -13.95 1.75 -9.23
C ARG A 155 -12.50 1.28 -9.14
N ALA A 156 -12.21 0.33 -8.25
CA ALA A 156 -10.89 -0.29 -8.15
C ALA A 156 -10.48 -0.95 -9.48
N THR A 157 -11.34 -1.78 -10.06
CA THR A 157 -11.13 -2.43 -11.37
C THR A 157 -10.95 -1.43 -12.50
N SER A 158 -11.66 -0.29 -12.48
CA SER A 158 -11.52 0.75 -13.51
C SER A 158 -10.14 1.42 -13.46
N VAL A 159 -9.64 1.72 -12.26
CA VAL A 159 -8.27 2.25 -12.07
C VAL A 159 -7.22 1.19 -12.40
N GLN A 160 -7.38 -0.05 -11.93
CA GLN A 160 -6.47 -1.16 -12.23
C GLN A 160 -6.38 -1.44 -13.74
N THR A 161 -7.51 -1.43 -14.46
CA THR A 161 -7.57 -1.55 -15.92
C THR A 161 -6.83 -0.37 -16.59
N TYR A 162 -7.01 0.85 -16.09
CA TYR A 162 -6.32 2.03 -16.62
C TYR A 162 -4.79 1.96 -16.45
N LEU A 163 -4.31 1.58 -15.25
CA LEU A 163 -2.89 1.37 -15.01
C LEU A 163 -2.31 0.28 -15.92
N SER A 164 -3.05 -0.83 -16.11
CA SER A 164 -2.63 -1.93 -16.98
C SER A 164 -2.54 -1.51 -18.45
N ASN A 165 -3.52 -0.74 -18.94
CA ASN A 165 -3.53 -0.23 -20.32
C ASN A 165 -2.40 0.80 -20.57
N ASN A 166 -1.92 1.47 -19.52
CA ASN A 166 -0.78 2.38 -19.58
C ASN A 166 0.58 1.71 -19.29
N GLY A 167 0.66 0.38 -19.38
CA GLY A 167 1.93 -0.36 -19.36
C GLY A 167 2.36 -0.93 -18.01
N VAL A 168 1.59 -0.72 -16.94
CA VAL A 168 1.86 -1.40 -15.65
C VAL A 168 1.52 -2.89 -15.79
N GLN A 169 2.50 -3.76 -15.53
CA GLN A 169 2.34 -5.21 -15.76
C GLN A 169 1.19 -5.80 -14.95
N SER A 170 0.23 -6.46 -15.63
CA SER A 170 -0.98 -6.99 -14.99
C SER A 170 -0.72 -8.00 -13.86
N VAL A 171 0.40 -8.72 -13.89
CA VAL A 171 0.82 -9.66 -12.82
C VAL A 171 1.03 -8.96 -11.46
N ARG A 172 1.36 -7.66 -11.47
CA ARG A 172 1.54 -6.84 -10.27
C ARG A 172 0.25 -6.26 -9.74
N LEU A 173 -0.78 -6.17 -10.59
CA LEU A 173 -2.00 -5.41 -10.34
C LEU A 173 -3.09 -6.30 -9.77
N ASN A 174 -3.75 -5.79 -8.74
CA ASN A 174 -4.90 -6.41 -8.10
C ASN A 174 -5.96 -5.34 -7.81
N ALA A 175 -7.24 -5.71 -7.82
CA ALA A 175 -8.36 -4.79 -7.58
C ALA A 175 -9.25 -5.35 -6.47
N ILE A 176 -9.55 -4.53 -5.46
CA ILE A 176 -10.28 -4.92 -4.26
C ILE A 176 -11.38 -3.88 -4.00
N GLY A 177 -12.63 -4.31 -3.87
CA GLY A 177 -13.69 -3.49 -3.28
C GLY A 177 -13.78 -3.74 -1.78
N MET A 178 -13.72 -2.70 -0.96
CA MET A 178 -13.93 -2.80 0.50
C MET A 178 -15.29 -2.27 0.96
N GLY A 179 -16.09 -1.70 0.04
CA GLY A 179 -17.34 -1.04 0.38
C GLY A 179 -17.11 -0.02 1.49
N GLU A 180 -17.90 -0.11 2.54
CA GLU A 180 -17.86 0.80 3.70
C GLU A 180 -16.98 0.30 4.85
N ASN A 181 -16.44 -0.91 4.74
CA ASN A 181 -15.88 -1.69 5.85
C ASN A 181 -14.54 -1.15 6.42
N GLN A 182 -13.99 -0.09 5.80
CA GLN A 182 -12.73 0.55 6.20
C GLN A 182 -12.87 2.09 6.14
N PRO A 183 -13.66 2.68 7.05
CA PRO A 183 -13.78 4.13 7.17
C PRO A 183 -12.51 4.71 7.81
N ILE A 184 -12.06 5.85 7.28
CA ILE A 184 -10.91 6.62 7.78
C ILE A 184 -11.35 7.88 8.54
N ALA A 185 -12.63 8.25 8.43
CA ALA A 185 -13.25 9.39 9.09
C ALA A 185 -14.71 9.10 9.48
N ASP A 186 -15.28 9.95 10.32
CA ASP A 186 -16.64 9.76 10.85
C ASP A 186 -17.72 9.90 9.76
N ASN A 187 -18.37 8.77 9.47
CA ASN A 187 -19.51 8.66 8.55
C ASN A 187 -20.72 9.50 8.97
N SER A 188 -20.86 9.95 10.23
CA SER A 188 -21.94 10.86 10.62
C SER A 188 -21.83 12.22 9.90
N THR A 189 -20.61 12.66 9.57
CA THR A 189 -20.32 13.98 9.00
C THR A 189 -20.21 13.96 7.47
N GLN A 190 -20.65 15.02 6.80
CA GLN A 190 -20.50 15.15 5.34
C GLN A 190 -19.02 15.11 4.91
N ALA A 191 -18.13 15.73 5.70
CA ALA A 191 -16.70 15.75 5.45
C ALA A 191 -16.08 14.35 5.61
N GLY A 192 -16.43 13.61 6.66
CA GLY A 192 -15.93 12.25 6.87
C GLY A 192 -16.44 11.26 5.81
N ARG A 193 -17.71 11.36 5.38
CA ARG A 193 -18.20 10.60 4.22
C ARG A 193 -17.49 10.97 2.92
N ALA A 194 -17.13 12.24 2.72
CA ALA A 194 -16.34 12.65 1.56
C ALA A 194 -14.92 12.06 1.59
N ALA A 195 -14.28 11.98 2.76
CA ALA A 195 -12.99 11.31 2.93
C ALA A 195 -13.08 9.79 2.73
N ASN A 196 -14.13 9.14 3.27
CA ASN A 196 -14.31 7.69 3.14
C ASN A 196 -14.51 7.23 1.69
N ARG A 197 -15.14 8.06 0.84
CA ARG A 197 -15.27 7.82 -0.60
C ARG A 197 -13.95 8.09 -1.33
N ARG A 198 -13.10 7.07 -1.45
CA ARG A 198 -11.76 7.15 -2.06
C ARG A 198 -11.39 5.86 -2.79
N VAL A 199 -10.39 5.93 -3.66
CA VAL A 199 -9.64 4.77 -4.13
C VAL A 199 -8.20 4.93 -3.65
N GLU A 200 -7.64 3.87 -3.10
CA GLU A 200 -6.25 3.81 -2.68
C GLU A 200 -5.45 2.94 -3.65
N ILE A 201 -4.17 3.27 -3.87
CA ILE A 201 -3.20 2.40 -4.54
C ILE A 201 -2.11 2.11 -3.52
N LEU A 202 -1.89 0.83 -3.22
CA LEU A 202 -0.99 0.35 -2.18
C LEU A 202 0.19 -0.36 -2.86
N LEU A 203 1.40 0.11 -2.56
CA LEU A 203 2.64 -0.35 -3.15
C LEU A 203 3.43 -1.11 -2.11
N THR A 204 3.43 -2.43 -2.22
CA THR A 204 4.20 -3.31 -1.33
C THR A 204 5.48 -3.75 -2.04
N PRO A 205 6.68 -3.57 -1.44
CA PRO A 205 7.93 -4.00 -2.07
C PRO A 205 7.97 -5.52 -2.20
N ILE A 206 8.41 -6.00 -3.36
CA ILE A 206 8.72 -7.42 -3.55
C ILE A 206 10.12 -7.65 -2.99
N VAL A 207 10.21 -8.35 -1.87
CA VAL A 207 11.47 -8.71 -1.24
C VAL A 207 11.91 -10.08 -1.76
N GLU A 208 13.20 -10.22 -2.08
CA GLU A 208 13.80 -11.54 -2.27
C GLU A 208 14.06 -12.13 -0.87
N ASP A 209 13.23 -13.09 -0.45
CA ASP A 209 13.56 -13.95 0.68
C ASP A 209 14.85 -14.71 0.33
N GLY A 210 15.89 -14.45 1.12
CA GLY A 210 17.19 -15.07 0.91
C GLY A 210 17.12 -16.59 1.03
N ALA A 211 17.56 -17.29 -0.02
CA ALA A 211 17.72 -18.74 -0.05
C ALA A 211 18.83 -19.24 0.90
#